data_AF-A0A820PAV7-F1
#
_entry.id   AF-A0A820PAV7-F1
#
_cell.length_a   1.000
_cell.length_b   1.000
_cell.length_c   1.000
_cell.angle_alpha   90.00
_cell.angle_beta   90.00
_cell.angle_gamma   90.00
#
_symmetry.space_group_name_H-M   'P 1'
#
loop_
_entity.id
_entity.type
_entity.pdbx_description
1 polymer ?
#
loop_
_entity_poly.entity_id
_entity_poly.type
_entity_poly.pdbx_seq_one_letter_code
_entity_poly.pdbx_strand_id
1 'polypeptide(L)'
;SATFDAEELTQFMFSGSENPFDINTRRKLIRLAIAHPIHSTHLPFEYLTADEHYSICIRKSILAVQEANRLNITNQKHRAWFFDIFANYYFAFYIHTSMCLYALENIASEEQKQKFLPLAQSFHIIATYAQTELDIRNILHRIKISSNVILN
;
A
#
# COMPACT_ATOMS: atom_id res chain seq x y z
N SER A 1 29.80 -15.40 16.77
CA SER A 1 28.48 -16.08 16.71
C SER A 1 27.45 -15.22 17.38
N ALA A 2 26.18 -15.27 16.98
CA ALA A 2 25.12 -14.58 17.71
C ALA A 2 25.01 -15.16 19.14
N THR A 3 24.75 -14.30 20.12
CA THR A 3 24.63 -14.66 21.55
C THR A 3 23.17 -14.71 22.02
N PHE A 4 22.22 -14.67 21.09
CA PHE A 4 20.78 -14.65 21.36
C PHE A 4 20.04 -15.51 20.34
N ASP A 5 18.80 -15.91 20.66
CA ASP A 5 17.92 -16.63 19.74
C ASP A 5 17.22 -15.63 18.79
N ALA A 6 17.52 -15.73 17.49
CA ALA A 6 16.94 -14.88 16.46
C ALA A 6 15.44 -15.14 16.24
N GLU A 7 14.96 -16.37 16.50
CA GLU A 7 13.54 -16.70 16.45
C GLU A 7 12.80 -16.04 17.61
N GLU A 8 13.37 -16.10 18.82
CA GLU A 8 12.82 -15.42 20.00
C GLU A 8 12.76 -13.90 19.79
N LEU A 9 13.84 -13.30 19.24
CA LEU A 9 13.84 -11.88 18.90
C LEU A 9 12.79 -11.54 17.82
N THR A 10 12.67 -12.38 16.79
CA THR A 10 11.66 -12.18 15.73
C THR A 10 10.26 -12.24 16.32
N GLN A 11 10.01 -13.20 17.22
CA GLN A 11 8.78 -13.24 17.97
C GLN A 11 8.62 -11.94 18.73
N PHE A 12 9.48 -11.61 19.69
CA PHE A 12 9.40 -10.36 20.45
C PHE A 12 9.09 -9.10 19.60
N MET A 13 9.82 -8.88 18.50
CA MET A 13 9.67 -7.71 17.62
C MET A 13 8.30 -7.62 16.93
N PHE A 14 7.71 -8.76 16.56
CA PHE A 14 6.42 -8.82 15.86
C PHE A 14 5.26 -9.25 16.78
N SER A 15 5.56 -9.63 18.02
CA SER A 15 4.68 -10.25 19.02
C SER A 15 4.19 -9.28 20.09
N GLY A 16 4.35 -7.97 19.90
CA GLY A 16 3.49 -6.98 20.56
C GLY A 16 1.99 -7.20 20.29
N SER A 17 1.65 -8.09 19.33
CA SER A 17 0.35 -8.73 19.18
C SER A 17 0.41 -10.18 19.64
N GLU A 18 -0.48 -10.57 20.54
CA GLU A 18 -0.63 -11.85 21.25
C GLU A 18 -0.85 -13.11 20.38
N ASN A 19 -0.47 -13.08 19.09
CA ASN A 19 -0.89 -14.07 18.12
C ASN A 19 0.27 -14.63 17.28
N PRO A 20 0.88 -15.76 17.69
CA PRO A 20 1.89 -16.50 16.91
C PRO A 20 1.46 -16.85 15.47
N PHE A 21 0.14 -16.91 15.20
CA PHE A 21 -0.37 -17.15 13.85
C PHE A 21 -0.04 -16.00 12.88
N ASP A 22 0.18 -14.77 13.38
CA ASP A 22 0.45 -13.60 12.52
C ASP A 22 1.88 -13.64 11.94
N ILE A 23 2.87 -14.13 12.71
CA ILE A 23 4.26 -14.29 12.24
C ILE A 23 4.35 -15.37 11.17
N ASN A 24 3.71 -16.52 11.40
CA ASN A 24 3.65 -17.60 10.40
C ASN A 24 2.92 -17.15 9.13
N THR A 25 1.87 -16.36 9.28
CA THR A 25 1.17 -15.75 8.15
C THR A 25 2.09 -14.79 7.40
N ARG A 26 2.78 -13.88 8.09
CA ARG A 26 3.76 -12.97 7.48
C ARG A 26 4.84 -13.73 6.71
N ARG A 27 5.41 -14.79 7.27
CA ARG A 27 6.40 -15.66 6.61
C ARG A 27 5.83 -16.30 5.34
N LYS A 28 4.60 -16.81 5.40
CA LYS A 28 3.90 -17.38 4.24
C LYS A 28 3.72 -16.31 3.14
N LEU A 29 3.26 -15.12 3.51
CA LEU A 29 3.07 -14.00 2.58
C LEU A 29 4.38 -13.57 1.93
N ILE A 30 5.47 -13.46 2.70
CA ILE A 30 6.81 -13.17 2.18
C ILE A 30 7.21 -14.19 1.11
N ARG A 31 7.06 -15.49 1.41
CA ARG A 31 7.41 -16.56 0.46
C ARG A 31 6.58 -16.48 -0.81
N LEU A 32 5.27 -16.26 -0.69
CA LEU A 32 4.36 -16.15 -1.83
C LEU A 32 4.67 -14.93 -2.70
N ALA A 33 4.99 -13.79 -2.09
CA ALA A 33 5.34 -12.57 -2.80
C ALA A 33 6.64 -12.74 -3.60
N ILE A 34 7.72 -13.18 -2.94
CA ILE A 34 9.05 -13.29 -3.54
C ILE A 34 9.10 -14.38 -4.63
N ALA A 35 8.27 -15.42 -4.53
CA ALA A 35 8.23 -16.49 -5.53
C ALA A 35 7.67 -16.07 -6.90
N HIS A 36 7.10 -14.86 -7.03
CA HIS A 36 6.48 -14.44 -8.28
C HIS A 36 7.54 -14.17 -9.38
N PRO A 37 7.36 -14.66 -10.64
CA PRO A 37 8.36 -14.53 -11.70
C PRO A 37 8.74 -13.09 -12.07
N ILE A 38 7.89 -12.11 -11.75
CA ILE A 38 8.14 -10.67 -12.01
C ILE A 38 9.47 -10.20 -11.41
N HIS A 39 9.94 -10.80 -10.32
CA HIS A 39 11.19 -10.42 -9.67
C HIS A 39 12.43 -10.75 -10.51
N SER A 40 12.31 -11.54 -11.58
CA SER A 40 13.40 -11.91 -12.48
C SER A 40 13.27 -11.28 -13.88
N THR A 41 12.28 -10.42 -14.14
CA THR A 41 12.03 -9.86 -15.47
C THR A 41 12.72 -8.52 -15.74
N HIS A 42 13.48 -8.00 -14.77
CA HIS A 42 14.12 -6.70 -14.84
C HIS A 42 15.46 -6.72 -14.12
N LEU A 43 16.36 -5.78 -14.45
CA LEU A 43 17.60 -5.57 -13.70
C LEU A 43 17.29 -5.12 -12.27
N PRO A 44 18.23 -5.29 -11.31
CA PRO A 44 18.10 -4.67 -10.00
C PRO A 44 17.81 -3.17 -10.12
N PHE A 45 17.03 -2.61 -9.20
CA PHE A 45 16.50 -1.24 -9.30
C PHE A 45 17.60 -0.18 -9.40
N GLU A 46 18.78 -0.46 -8.87
CA GLU A 46 19.97 0.40 -8.91
C GLU A 46 20.51 0.63 -10.32
N TYR A 47 20.14 -0.23 -11.27
CA TYR A 47 20.59 -0.17 -12.67
C TYR A 47 19.50 0.30 -13.65
N LEU A 48 18.32 0.66 -13.14
CA LEU A 48 17.23 1.15 -13.97
C LEU A 48 17.29 2.67 -14.12
N THR A 49 16.88 3.16 -15.28
CA THR A 49 16.54 4.57 -15.46
C THR A 49 15.27 4.91 -14.65
N ALA A 50 15.01 6.21 -14.46
CA ALA A 50 13.81 6.67 -13.75
C ALA A 50 12.50 6.15 -14.40
N ASP A 51 12.41 6.17 -15.74
CA ASP A 51 11.22 5.73 -16.45
C ASP A 51 11.02 4.21 -16.37
N GLU A 52 12.10 3.43 -16.46
CA GLU A 52 12.07 1.98 -16.26
C GLU A 52 11.68 1.63 -14.84
N HIS A 53 12.26 2.32 -13.85
CA HIS A 53 11.93 2.15 -12.44
C HIS A 53 10.45 2.46 -12.18
N TYR A 54 9.95 3.58 -12.70
CA TYR A 54 8.52 3.91 -12.58
C TYR A 54 7.63 2.84 -13.22
N SER A 55 7.97 2.42 -14.45
CA SER A 55 7.21 1.42 -15.20
C SER A 55 7.14 0.07 -14.49
N ILE A 56 8.27 -0.38 -13.91
CA ILE A 56 8.29 -1.64 -13.16
C ILE A 56 7.53 -1.53 -11.83
N CYS A 57 7.62 -0.41 -11.12
CA CYS A 57 6.86 -0.18 -9.89
C CYS A 57 5.35 -0.24 -10.14
N ILE A 58 4.86 0.41 -11.19
CA ILE A 58 3.45 0.35 -11.60
C ILE A 58 3.04 -1.09 -11.92
N ARG A 59 3.81 -1.78 -12.76
CA ARG A 59 3.53 -3.17 -13.16
C ARG A 59 3.49 -4.11 -11.95
N LYS A 60 4.47 -4.02 -11.05
CA LYS A 60 4.52 -4.83 -9.82
C LYS A 60 3.36 -4.51 -8.89
N SER A 61 2.95 -3.25 -8.79
CA SER A 61 1.82 -2.84 -7.93
C SER A 61 0.49 -3.40 -8.43
N ILE A 62 0.25 -3.36 -9.75
CA ILE A 62 -0.95 -3.97 -10.35
C ILE A 62 -0.97 -5.48 -10.10
N LEU A 63 0.16 -6.16 -10.36
CA LEU A 63 0.28 -7.60 -10.12
C LEU A 63 0.11 -7.95 -8.64
N ALA A 64 0.64 -7.13 -7.72
CA ALA A 64 0.47 -7.35 -6.29
C ALA A 64 -1.02 -7.35 -5.89
N VAL A 65 -1.82 -6.41 -6.41
CA VAL A 65 -3.27 -6.36 -6.17
C VAL A 65 -3.97 -7.60 -6.74
N GLN A 66 -3.64 -7.98 -7.98
CA GLN A 66 -4.22 -9.15 -8.64
C GLN A 66 -3.89 -10.45 -7.88
N GLU A 67 -2.64 -10.63 -7.48
CA GLU A 67 -2.18 -11.80 -6.73
C GLU A 67 -2.79 -11.84 -5.33
N ALA A 68 -2.90 -10.71 -4.63
CA ALA A 68 -3.57 -10.68 -3.34
C ALA A 68 -5.04 -11.08 -3.44
N ASN A 69 -5.74 -10.66 -4.50
CA ASN A 69 -7.11 -11.07 -4.77
C ASN A 69 -7.19 -12.57 -5.12
N ARG A 70 -6.30 -13.06 -5.99
CA ARG A 70 -6.20 -14.49 -6.36
C ARG A 70 -5.93 -15.39 -5.17
N LEU A 71 -5.09 -14.95 -4.24
CA LEU A 71 -4.74 -15.65 -3.00
C LEU A 71 -5.76 -15.43 -1.86
N ASN A 72 -6.82 -14.67 -2.11
CA ASN A 72 -7.86 -14.30 -1.16
C ASN A 72 -7.31 -13.68 0.15
N ILE A 73 -6.34 -12.77 0.02
CA ILE A 73 -5.81 -12.01 1.15
C ILE A 73 -6.78 -10.88 1.46
N THR A 74 -7.63 -11.07 2.46
CA THR A 74 -8.71 -10.14 2.83
C THR A 74 -8.34 -9.20 3.96
N ASN A 75 -7.50 -9.64 4.91
CA ASN A 75 -7.06 -8.81 6.02
C ASN A 75 -6.19 -7.63 5.54
N GLN A 76 -6.54 -6.40 5.92
CA GLN A 76 -5.86 -5.19 5.46
C GLN A 76 -4.37 -5.14 5.84
N LYS A 77 -4.01 -5.55 7.06
CA LYS A 77 -2.61 -5.62 7.52
C LYS A 77 -1.80 -6.59 6.66
N HIS A 78 -2.38 -7.75 6.36
CA HIS A 78 -1.77 -8.77 5.50
C HIS A 78 -1.61 -8.29 4.07
N ARG A 79 -2.61 -7.58 3.52
CA ARG A 79 -2.51 -6.96 2.19
C ARG A 79 -1.41 -5.92 2.15
N ALA A 80 -1.31 -5.03 3.14
CA ALA A 80 -0.26 -4.03 3.23
C ALA A 80 1.13 -4.67 3.22
N TRP A 81 1.36 -5.68 4.07
CA TRP A 81 2.61 -6.44 4.05
C TRP A 81 2.90 -7.09 2.71
N PHE A 82 1.90 -7.76 2.13
CA PHE A 82 2.05 -8.42 0.84
C PHE A 82 2.43 -7.42 -0.27
N PHE A 83 1.77 -6.26 -0.32
CA PHE A 83 2.07 -5.20 -1.30
C PHE A 83 3.47 -4.63 -1.13
N ASP A 84 3.87 -4.31 0.11
CA ASP A 84 5.21 -3.81 0.40
C ASP A 84 6.27 -4.81 -0.08
N ILE A 85 6.15 -6.09 0.27
CA ILE A 85 7.14 -7.09 -0.09
C ILE A 85 7.13 -7.35 -1.61
N PHE A 86 5.95 -7.54 -2.20
CA PHE A 86 5.81 -7.83 -3.63
C PHE A 86 6.35 -6.70 -4.51
N ALA A 87 6.10 -5.44 -4.12
CA ALA A 87 6.55 -4.27 -4.84
C ALA A 87 7.93 -3.75 -4.41
N ASN A 88 8.71 -4.53 -3.64
CA ASN A 88 10.01 -4.12 -3.09
C ASN A 88 9.97 -2.78 -2.32
N TYR A 89 8.89 -2.50 -1.59
CA TYR A 89 8.61 -1.25 -0.87
C TYR A 89 8.35 -0.03 -1.77
N TYR A 90 8.16 -0.23 -3.09
CA TYR A 90 7.78 0.81 -4.06
C TYR A 90 6.37 0.59 -4.59
N PHE A 91 5.42 0.29 -3.69
CA PHE A 91 4.03 0.13 -4.07
C PHE A 91 3.43 1.46 -4.54
N ALA A 92 3.12 1.56 -5.83
CA ALA A 92 2.71 2.80 -6.48
C ALA A 92 1.37 3.36 -5.98
N PHE A 93 0.54 2.50 -5.39
CA PHE A 93 -0.79 2.88 -4.88
C PHE A 93 -0.80 3.05 -3.36
N TYR A 94 0.36 3.30 -2.73
CA TYR A 94 0.47 3.44 -1.28
C TYR A 94 -0.47 4.53 -0.73
N ILE A 95 -0.49 5.73 -1.32
CA ILE A 95 -1.35 6.83 -0.88
C ILE A 95 -2.84 6.48 -1.01
N HIS A 96 -3.20 5.77 -2.08
CA HIS A 96 -4.55 5.27 -2.27
C HIS A 96 -4.97 4.39 -1.08
N THR A 97 -4.15 3.39 -0.72
CA THR A 97 -4.48 2.43 0.33
C THR A 97 -4.35 2.98 1.75
N SER A 98 -3.44 3.94 1.97
CA SER A 98 -3.14 4.46 3.31
C SER A 98 -3.98 5.67 3.69
N MET A 99 -4.25 6.58 2.74
CA MET A 99 -4.91 7.86 3.01
C MET A 99 -6.28 7.94 2.36
N CYS A 100 -6.41 7.56 1.08
CA CYS A 100 -7.68 7.73 0.37
C CYS A 100 -8.76 6.78 0.89
N LEU A 101 -8.44 5.49 1.08
CA LEU A 101 -9.39 4.55 1.67
C LEU A 101 -9.81 4.99 3.07
N TYR A 102 -8.85 5.41 3.91
CA TYR A 102 -9.14 5.93 5.24
C TYR A 102 -10.09 7.14 5.19
N ALA A 103 -9.85 8.11 4.30
CA ALA A 103 -10.70 9.28 4.16
C ALA A 103 -12.11 8.91 3.67
N LEU A 104 -12.23 7.97 2.71
CA LEU A 104 -13.53 7.48 2.26
C LEU A 104 -14.29 6.77 3.40
N GLU A 105 -13.61 5.94 4.19
CA GLU A 105 -14.24 5.17 5.27
C GLU A 105 -14.68 6.04 6.44
N ASN A 106 -13.89 7.06 6.79
CA ASN A 106 -14.06 7.80 8.05
C ASN A 106 -14.60 9.22 7.87
N ILE A 107 -14.48 9.83 6.69
CA ILE A 107 -14.81 11.25 6.47
C ILE A 107 -15.95 11.42 5.47
N ALA A 108 -16.08 10.55 4.47
CA ALA A 108 -17.11 10.67 3.45
C ALA A 108 -18.53 10.45 4.02
N SER A 109 -19.53 11.04 3.36
CA SER A 109 -20.95 10.75 3.66
C SER A 109 -21.32 9.32 3.24
N GLU A 110 -22.42 8.78 3.77
CA GLU A 110 -22.88 7.43 3.41
C GLU A 110 -23.19 7.30 1.91
N GLU A 111 -23.76 8.32 1.28
CA GLU A 111 -23.98 8.35 -0.18
C GLU A 111 -22.65 8.28 -0.95
N GLN A 112 -21.64 9.04 -0.52
CA GLN A 112 -20.31 9.02 -1.13
C GLN A 112 -19.63 7.66 -0.93
N LYS A 113 -19.74 7.07 0.27
CA LYS A 113 -19.22 5.72 0.55
C LYS A 113 -19.86 4.69 -0.36
N GLN A 114 -21.19 4.65 -0.45
CA GLN A 114 -21.90 3.70 -1.28
C GLN A 114 -21.47 3.78 -2.74
N LYS A 115 -21.19 4.99 -3.24
CA LYS A 115 -20.73 5.21 -4.62
C LYS A 115 -19.26 4.86 -4.84
N PHE A 116 -18.36 5.31 -3.97
CA PHE A 116 -16.92 5.29 -4.24
C PHE A 116 -16.14 4.22 -3.49
N LEU A 117 -16.58 3.82 -2.29
CA LEU A 117 -15.83 2.90 -1.44
C LEU A 117 -15.67 1.51 -2.09
N PRO A 118 -16.72 0.88 -2.68
CA PRO A 118 -16.55 -0.41 -3.35
C PRO A 118 -15.60 -0.33 -4.54
N LEU A 119 -15.63 0.77 -5.30
CA LEU A 119 -14.76 0.99 -6.45
C LEU A 119 -13.30 1.20 -6.03
N ALA A 120 -13.08 1.94 -4.94
CA ALA A 120 -11.75 2.18 -4.39
C ALA A 120 -11.14 0.91 -3.80
N GLN A 121 -11.89 0.18 -2.96
CA GLN A 121 -11.41 -1.07 -2.34
C GLN A 121 -11.06 -2.15 -3.37
N SER A 122 -11.76 -2.17 -4.50
CA SER A 122 -11.50 -3.09 -5.61
C SER A 122 -10.49 -2.58 -6.65
N PHE A 123 -9.88 -1.40 -6.43
CA PHE A 123 -8.95 -0.75 -7.35
C PHE A 123 -9.53 -0.45 -8.75
N HIS A 124 -10.86 -0.40 -8.91
CA HIS A 124 -11.49 0.09 -10.15
C HIS A 124 -11.29 1.60 -10.32
N ILE A 125 -11.10 2.32 -9.22
CA ILE A 125 -10.60 3.70 -9.21
C ILE A 125 -9.33 3.75 -8.37
N ILE A 126 -8.38 4.57 -8.84
CA ILE A 126 -7.17 4.91 -8.09
C ILE A 126 -7.28 6.38 -7.74
N ALA A 127 -7.02 6.69 -6.48
CA ALA A 127 -7.13 8.03 -5.92
C ALA A 127 -5.82 8.40 -5.22
N THR A 128 -5.58 9.70 -5.08
CA THR A 128 -4.48 10.23 -4.28
C THR A 128 -5.02 11.27 -3.29
N TYR A 129 -4.23 11.56 -2.27
CA TYR A 129 -4.53 12.56 -1.26
C TYR A 129 -3.68 13.80 -1.52
N ALA A 130 -4.20 14.70 -2.35
CA ALA A 130 -3.50 15.88 -2.84
C ALA A 130 -3.67 17.08 -1.89
N GLN A 131 -2.90 17.10 -0.79
CA GLN A 131 -2.94 18.19 0.20
C GLN A 131 -1.78 19.18 0.05
N THR A 132 -0.58 18.68 -0.23
CA THR A 132 0.64 19.53 -0.30
C THR A 132 0.62 20.36 -1.57
N GLU A 133 0.71 21.69 -1.43
CA GLU A 133 0.90 22.61 -2.55
C GLU A 133 2.38 23.01 -2.67
N LEU A 134 2.82 23.47 -3.85
CA LEU A 134 4.22 23.80 -4.15
C LEU A 134 4.85 24.73 -3.10
N ASP A 135 4.10 25.73 -2.63
CA ASP A 135 4.58 26.74 -1.67
C ASP A 135 4.20 26.42 -0.21
N ILE A 136 3.44 25.35 0.03
CA ILE A 136 2.75 25.13 1.31
C ILE A 136 2.80 23.65 1.70
N ARG A 137 3.66 23.35 2.68
CA ARG A 137 3.81 22.00 3.23
C ARG A 137 3.26 21.83 4.65
N ASN A 138 3.41 22.86 5.50
CA ASN A 138 3.15 22.74 6.94
C ASN A 138 2.01 23.64 7.47
N ILE A 139 1.41 24.51 6.63
CA ILE A 139 0.40 25.50 7.07
C ILE A 139 -0.90 25.31 6.29
N LEU A 140 -1.77 24.44 6.79
CA LEU A 140 -3.01 24.03 6.09
C LEU A 140 -3.99 25.18 5.82
N HIS A 141 -4.06 26.17 6.72
CA HIS A 141 -4.97 27.31 6.55
C HIS A 141 -4.53 28.31 5.46
N ARG A 142 -3.38 28.10 4.81
CA ARG A 142 -2.87 28.95 3.72
C ARG A 142 -3.06 28.32 2.33
N ILE A 143 -3.60 27.10 2.24
CA ILE A 143 -3.92 26.41 0.98
C ILE A 143 -4.67 27.37 0.04
N LYS A 144 -4.16 27.50 -1.19
CA LYS A 144 -4.64 28.47 -2.18
C LYS A 144 -5.73 27.88 -3.08
N ILE A 145 -5.81 26.55 -3.19
CA ILE A 145 -6.89 25.89 -3.94
C ILE A 145 -8.22 26.17 -3.24
N SER A 146 -9.13 26.85 -3.96
CA SER A 146 -10.48 27.14 -3.50
C SER A 146 -11.51 26.37 -4.30
N SER A 147 -12.57 25.91 -3.62
CA SER A 147 -13.76 25.34 -4.24
C SER A 147 -14.91 26.32 -4.07
N ASN A 148 -15.26 27.05 -5.13
CA ASN A 148 -16.40 27.96 -5.12
C ASN A 148 -17.68 27.20 -5.45
N VAL A 149 -18.68 27.25 -4.56
CA VAL A 149 -20.02 26.79 -4.87
C VAL A 149 -20.76 27.95 -5.53
N ILE A 150 -20.98 27.85 -6.85
CA ILE A 150 -21.87 28.78 -7.55
C ILE A 150 -23.29 28.25 -7.34
N LEU A 151 -24.02 28.86 -6.40
CA LEU A 151 -25.46 28.62 -6.25
C LEU A 151 -26.16 29.44 -7.34
N ASN A 152 -26.77 28.76 -8.31
CA ASN A 152 -27.69 29.35 -9.28
C ASN A 152 -29.11 29.36 -8.72
#